data_AF-A0A7Y2VBE5-F1
#
_entry.id   AF-A0A7Y2VBE5-F1
#
_cell.length_a   1.000
_cell.length_b   1.000
_cell.length_c   1.000
_cell.angle_alpha   90.00
_cell.angle_beta   90.00
_cell.angle_gamma   90.00
#
_symmetry.space_group_name_H-M   'P 1'
#
loop_
_entity.id
_entity.type
_entity.pdbx_description
1 polymer ?
#
loop_
_entity_poly.entity_id
_entity_poly.type
_entity_poly.pdbx_seq_one_letter_code
_entity_poly.pdbx_strand_id
1 'polypeptide(L)'
;INFKTNLSMFQSYKSSDLSNWTWTNSFGYTLWKMIGVGFDFGLRSNKQEALNYLQTAAPTPDPMATFGTLDNKLQTYWTLGLSYSF
;
A
#
# COMPACT_ATOMS: atom_id res chain seq x y z
N ILE A 1 20.38 -13.45 -1.47
CA ILE A 1 18.92 -13.19 -1.59
C ILE A 1 18.51 -12.54 -0.27
N ASN A 2 17.94 -11.35 -0.32
CA ASN A 2 17.43 -10.63 0.84
C ASN A 2 15.90 -10.68 0.78
N PHE A 3 15.28 -11.10 1.87
CA PHE A 3 13.83 -11.07 2.01
C PHE A 3 13.49 -10.30 3.27
N LYS A 4 12.67 -9.26 3.12
CA LYS A 4 12.19 -8.44 4.23
C LYS A 4 10.68 -8.35 4.16
N THR A 5 10.03 -8.56 5.29
CA THR A 5 8.60 -8.33 5.45
C THR A 5 8.38 -7.25 6.49
N ASN A 6 7.44 -6.34 6.27
CA ASN A 6 7.14 -5.25 7.19
C ASN A 6 5.63 -5.04 7.29
N LEU A 7 5.10 -5.14 8.51
CA LEU A 7 3.73 -4.78 8.83
C LEU A 7 3.74 -3.47 9.62
N SER A 8 3.03 -2.46 9.12
CA SER A 8 2.82 -1.18 9.78
C SER A 8 1.32 -0.92 9.91
N MET A 9 0.88 -0.50 11.10
CA MET A 9 -0.52 -0.24 11.36
C MET A 9 -0.68 1.01 12.23
N PHE A 10 -1.76 1.74 11.97
CA PHE A 10 -2.23 2.84 12.79
C PHE A 10 -3.65 2.55 13.24
N GLN A 11 -3.85 2.49 14.57
CA GLN A 11 -5.15 2.34 15.17
C GLN A 11 -5.63 3.69 15.71
N SER A 12 -6.76 4.17 15.21
CA SER A 12 -7.35 5.43 15.68
C SER A 12 -8.14 5.23 16.96
N TYR A 13 -8.01 6.18 17.89
CA TYR A 13 -8.80 6.24 19.12
C TYR A 13 -10.26 6.67 18.89
N LYS A 14 -10.59 7.25 17.73
CA LYS A 14 -11.92 7.81 17.44
C LYS A 14 -12.83 6.81 16.73
N SER A 15 -12.33 6.10 15.73
CA SER A 15 -13.09 5.09 14.99
C SER A 15 -12.14 4.16 14.24
N SER A 16 -12.56 2.91 14.06
CA SER A 16 -11.90 1.96 13.16
C SER A 16 -11.79 2.47 11.73
N ASP A 17 -12.70 3.36 11.28
CA ASP A 17 -12.68 3.90 9.92
C ASP A 17 -11.48 4.82 9.64
N LEU A 18 -10.89 5.37 10.69
CA LEU A 18 -9.70 6.20 10.61
C LEU A 18 -8.41 5.41 10.85
N SER A 19 -8.53 4.09 11.03
CA SER A 19 -7.39 3.19 11.18
C SER A 19 -6.91 2.74 9.79
N ASN A 20 -5.63 2.39 9.70
CA ASN A 20 -5.04 1.90 8.45
C ASN A 20 -3.94 0.88 8.75
N TRP A 21 -3.60 0.09 7.73
CA TRP A 21 -2.45 -0.79 7.77
C TRP A 21 -1.84 -0.98 6.39
N THR A 22 -0.55 -1.28 6.38
CA THR A 22 0.24 -1.61 5.20
C THR A 22 1.15 -2.79 5.53
N TRP A 23 1.16 -3.79 4.67
CA TRP A 23 2.02 -4.95 4.74
C TRP A 23 2.85 -5.05 3.45
N THR A 24 4.17 -4.97 3.57
CA THR A 24 5.08 -5.06 2.42
C THR A 24 5.98 -6.29 2.53
N ASN A 25 6.25 -6.89 1.37
CA ASN A 25 7.18 -7.99 1.20
C ASN A 25 8.18 -7.60 0.11
N SER A 26 9.44 -7.51 0.50
CA SER A 26 10.54 -7.02 -0.33
C SER A 26 11.52 -8.16 -0.59
N PHE A 27 11.80 -8.41 -1.87
CA PHE A 27 12.78 -9.38 -2.34
C PHE A 27 13.91 -8.63 -3.04
N GLY A 28 15.13 -8.79 -2.56
CA GLY A 28 16.33 -8.21 -3.14
C GLY A 28 17.32 -9.28 -3.59
N TYR A 29 17.91 -9.10 -4.77
CA TYR A 29 18.97 -9.96 -5.27
C TYR A 29 20.08 -9.17 -5.93
N THR A 30 21.32 -9.42 -5.51
CA THR A 30 22.51 -8.87 -6.16
C THR A 30 22.81 -9.70 -7.40
N LEU A 31 22.66 -9.11 -8.60
CA LEU A 31 22.94 -9.78 -9.86
C LEU A 31 24.45 -9.89 -10.11
N TRP A 32 25.16 -8.77 -10.01
CA TRP A 32 26.60 -8.71 -10.32
C TRP A 32 27.27 -7.56 -9.57
N LYS A 33 28.34 -7.89 -8.81
CA LYS A 33 29.07 -6.93 -7.97
C LYS A 33 28.11 -6.12 -7.11
N MET A 34 27.98 -4.83 -7.40
CA MET A 34 27.17 -3.87 -6.68
C MET A 34 25.77 -3.66 -7.27
N ILE A 35 25.49 -4.22 -8.45
CA ILE A 35 24.19 -4.10 -9.13
C ILE A 35 23.24 -5.15 -8.58
N GLY A 36 22.08 -4.68 -8.09
CA GLY A 36 21.01 -5.50 -7.59
C GLY A 36 19.67 -5.21 -8.28
N VAL A 37 18.76 -6.16 -8.15
CA VAL A 37 17.35 -6.05 -8.51
C VAL A 37 16.52 -6.19 -7.24
N GLY A 38 15.42 -5.44 -7.19
CA GLY A 38 14.45 -5.48 -6.11
C GLY A 38 13.04 -5.69 -6.66
N PHE A 39 12.25 -6.47 -5.95
CA PHE A 39 10.82 -6.59 -6.13
C PHE A 39 10.14 -6.37 -4.79
N ASP A 40 9.22 -5.41 -4.73
CA ASP A 40 8.38 -5.20 -3.57
C ASP A 40 6.93 -5.46 -3.92
N PHE A 41 6.24 -6.17 -3.03
CA PHE A 41 4.81 -6.40 -3.09
C PHE A 41 4.16 -5.86 -1.83
N GLY A 42 3.19 -4.97 -1.99
CA GLY A 42 2.51 -4.27 -0.91
C GLY A 42 1.01 -4.52 -0.93
N LEU A 43 0.49 -4.83 0.26
CA LEU A 43 -0.93 -4.83 0.59
C LEU A 43 -1.18 -3.65 1.53
N ARG A 44 -2.29 -2.94 1.33
CA ARG A 44 -2.71 -1.90 2.28
C ARG A 44 -4.22 -1.82 2.36
N SER A 45 -4.70 -1.29 3.48
CA SER A 45 -6.10 -0.97 3.68
C SER A 45 -6.20 0.39 4.35
N ASN A 46 -6.80 1.34 3.63
CA ASN A 46 -7.04 2.69 4.15
C ASN A 46 -8.40 3.22 3.66
N LYS A 47 -9.39 3.21 4.56
CA LYS A 47 -10.75 3.70 4.27
C LYS A 47 -10.79 5.18 3.92
N GLN A 48 -9.93 6.01 4.50
CA GLN A 48 -9.90 7.45 4.20
C GLN A 48 -9.43 7.71 2.77
N GLU A 49 -8.41 6.98 2.33
CA GLU A 49 -7.91 7.06 0.97
C GLU A 49 -8.92 6.50 -0.04
N ALA A 50 -9.57 5.37 0.28
CA ALA A 50 -10.62 4.79 -0.55
C ALA A 50 -11.84 5.71 -0.67
N LEU A 51 -12.25 6.38 0.42
CA LEU A 51 -13.33 7.36 0.41
C LEU A 51 -12.99 8.54 -0.51
N ASN A 52 -11.80 9.11 -0.34
CA ASN A 52 -11.34 10.23 -1.16
C ASN A 52 -11.26 9.84 -2.64
N TYR A 53 -10.81 8.62 -2.96
CA TYR A 53 -10.79 8.11 -4.33
C TYR A 53 -12.20 8.01 -4.91
N LEU A 54 -13.16 7.44 -4.20
CA LEU A 54 -14.55 7.34 -4.68
C LEU A 54 -15.19 8.71 -4.87
N GLN A 55 -14.89 9.69 -4.02
CA GLN A 55 -15.47 11.03 -4.12
C GLN A 55 -14.90 11.86 -5.28
N THR A 56 -13.66 11.59 -5.71
CA THR A 56 -12.92 12.53 -6.58
C THR A 56 -12.31 11.93 -7.85
N ALA A 57 -11.94 10.65 -7.85
CA ALA A 57 -11.04 10.08 -8.86
C ALA A 57 -11.48 8.73 -9.44
N ALA A 58 -12.54 8.11 -8.90
CA ALA A 58 -13.12 6.90 -9.47
C ALA A 58 -13.69 7.16 -10.88
N PRO A 59 -13.81 6.13 -11.75
CA PRO A 59 -14.41 6.28 -13.07
C PRO A 59 -15.84 6.87 -13.02
N THR A 60 -16.56 6.56 -11.95
CA THR A 60 -17.86 7.16 -11.61
C THR A 60 -17.78 7.72 -10.18
N PRO A 61 -17.35 8.98 -10.00
CA PRO A 61 -17.24 9.57 -8.68
C PRO A 61 -18.60 9.68 -7.98
N ASP A 62 -18.64 9.42 -6.68
CA ASP A 62 -19.80 9.66 -5.81
C ASP A 62 -19.41 10.68 -4.72
N PRO A 63 -19.71 11.97 -4.91
CA PRO A 63 -19.39 13.01 -3.93
C PRO A 63 -20.09 12.83 -2.58
N MET A 64 -21.18 12.06 -2.53
CA MET A 64 -21.97 11.82 -1.31
C MET A 64 -21.57 10.53 -0.60
N ALA A 65 -20.56 9.81 -1.10
CA ALA A 65 -20.04 8.63 -0.43
C ALA A 65 -19.61 8.98 1.01
N THR A 66 -19.85 8.05 1.95
CA THR A 66 -19.47 8.16 3.37
C THR A 66 -18.76 6.87 3.79
N PHE A 67 -18.16 6.85 4.99
CA PHE A 67 -17.58 5.62 5.53
C PHE A 67 -18.59 4.47 5.69
N GLY A 68 -19.89 4.77 5.80
CA GLY A 68 -20.95 3.77 5.91
C GLY A 68 -21.42 3.21 4.57
N THR A 69 -21.21 3.94 3.47
CA THR A 69 -21.55 3.49 2.10
C THR A 69 -20.32 3.01 1.32
N LEU A 70 -19.13 3.27 1.84
CA LEU A 70 -17.85 2.85 1.27
C LEU A 70 -17.60 1.35 1.48
N ASP A 71 -17.38 0.63 0.38
CA ASP A 71 -16.73 -0.68 0.38
C ASP A 71 -15.22 -0.51 0.19
N ASN A 72 -14.46 -0.54 1.29
CA ASN A 72 -13.00 -0.42 1.24
C ASN A 72 -12.36 -1.74 0.84
N LYS A 73 -12.06 -1.86 -0.45
CA LYS A 73 -11.35 -3.01 -1.02
C LYS A 73 -9.88 -2.98 -0.63
N LEU A 74 -9.29 -4.16 -0.48
CA LEU A 74 -7.85 -4.31 -0.28
C LEU A 74 -7.10 -3.67 -1.45
N GLN A 75 -6.16 -2.77 -1.16
CA GLN A 75 -5.33 -2.16 -2.19
C GLN A 75 -4.00 -2.91 -2.31
N THR A 76 -3.66 -3.30 -3.54
CA THR A 76 -2.41 -3.98 -3.91
C THR A 76 -1.54 -3.08 -4.76
N TYR A 77 -0.24 -3.07 -4.49
CA TYR A 77 0.76 -2.44 -5.35
C TYR A 77 2.01 -3.30 -5.40
N TRP A 78 2.82 -3.10 -6.44
CA TRP A 78 4.12 -3.72 -6.55
C TRP A 78 5.09 -2.78 -7.24
N THR A 79 6.37 -2.92 -6.91
CA THR A 79 7.46 -2.16 -7.53
C THR A 79 8.57 -3.10 -7.94
N LEU A 80 9.14 -2.85 -9.11
CA LEU A 80 10.39 -3.46 -9.57
C LEU A 80 11.43 -2.36 -9.68
N GLY A 81 12.63 -2.61 -9.16
CA GLY A 81 13.70 -1.62 -9.09
C GLY A 81 15.08 -2.22 -9.36
N LEU A 82 15.99 -1.35 -9.81
CA LEU A 82 17.43 -1.61 -9.86
C LEU A 82 18.10 -0.85 -8.72
N SER A 83 19.09 -1.46 -8.07
CA SER A 83 19.88 -0.84 -7.02
C SER A 83 21.36 -0.93 -7.34
N TYR A 84 22.14 0.07 -6.93
CA TYR A 84 23.60 0.03 -6.99
C TYR A 84 24.18 0.37 -5.61
N SER A 85 24.99 -0.52 -5.05
CA SER A 85 25.72 -0.26 -3.80
C SER A 85 27.07 0.41 -4.10
N PHE A 86 27.48 1.41 -3.32
CA PHE A 86 28.83 1.98 -3.43
C PHE A 86 29.76 1.38 -2.39
#